data_AF-A0A925YSL0-F1
#
_entry.id   AF-A0A925YSL0-F1
#
_cell.length_a   1.000
_cell.length_b   1.000
_cell.length_c   1.000
_cell.angle_alpha   90.00
_cell.angle_beta   90.00
_cell.angle_gamma   90.00
#
_symmetry.space_group_name_H-M   'P 1'
#
loop_
_entity.id
_entity.type
_entity.pdbx_description
1 polymer ?
#
loop_
_entity_poly.entity_id
_entity_poly.type
_entity_poly.pdbx_seq_one_letter_code
_entity_poly.pdbx_strand_id
1 'polypeptide(L)'
;MIRDMADASVRADPQAALALVERIPAGPLRDEFTTGLMEGLAQTAPASAATLADNMTAGPLREQARDAVVGLWSVTAPREAAAWVGSFPPGGQRDRAVAAVARGWVAKDPQAALDWLVKQPSGAGKDAALAAAASELSSGYAMPELAAAYVAQITSTDARVRAAAEVKAAR
;
A
#
# COMPACT_ATOMS: atom_id res chain seq x y z
N MET A 1 23.03 -9.31 10.68
CA MET A 1 24.28 -8.77 10.08
C MET A 1 24.02 -8.07 8.74
N ILE A 2 23.53 -8.74 7.68
CA ILE A 2 23.30 -8.09 6.38
C ILE A 2 22.10 -7.11 6.41
N ARG A 3 21.01 -7.47 7.09
CA ARG A 3 19.86 -6.58 7.32
C ARG A 3 20.24 -5.31 8.10
N ASP A 4 21.06 -5.47 9.15
CA ASP A 4 21.56 -4.34 9.94
C ASP A 4 22.47 -3.40 9.13
N MET A 5 23.24 -3.94 8.18
CA MET A 5 24.06 -3.15 7.25
C MET A 5 23.20 -2.40 6.23
N ALA A 6 22.12 -3.00 5.73
CA ALA A 6 21.17 -2.30 4.86
C ALA A 6 20.49 -1.15 5.62
N ASP A 7 20.02 -1.38 6.85
CA ASP A 7 19.40 -0.37 7.70
C ASP A 7 20.35 0.76 8.12
N ALA A 8 21.63 0.44 8.35
CA ALA A 8 22.66 1.44 8.62
C ALA A 8 23.01 2.25 7.37
N SER A 9 23.07 1.60 6.20
CA SER A 9 23.39 2.25 4.92
C SER A 9 22.27 3.20 4.47
N VAL A 10 21.00 2.80 4.65
CA VAL A 10 19.85 3.65 4.31
C VAL A 10 19.76 4.90 5.18
N ARG A 11 20.01 4.76 6.48
CA ARG A 11 20.02 5.92 7.40
C ARG A 11 21.14 6.91 7.09
N ALA A 12 22.23 6.44 6.47
CA ALA A 12 23.38 7.26 6.12
C ALA A 12 23.25 7.88 4.72
N ASP A 13 23.00 7.07 3.68
CA ASP A 13 22.89 7.50 2.29
C ASP A 13 22.15 6.46 1.41
N PRO A 14 20.87 6.71 1.08
CA PRO A 14 20.09 5.94 0.13
C PRO A 14 20.77 5.67 -1.22
N GLN A 15 21.52 6.65 -1.77
CA GLN A 15 22.18 6.51 -3.07
C GLN A 15 23.40 5.60 -2.99
N ALA A 16 24.17 5.69 -1.91
CA ALA A 16 25.30 4.78 -1.69
C ALA A 16 24.82 3.32 -1.57
N ALA A 17 23.70 3.09 -0.90
CA ALA A 17 23.12 1.76 -0.78
C ALA A 17 22.61 1.21 -2.12
N LEU A 18 22.06 2.06 -2.99
CA LEU A 18 21.71 1.70 -4.37
C LEU A 18 22.93 1.27 -5.19
N ALA A 19 24.04 2.04 -5.11
CA ALA A 19 25.27 1.70 -5.81
C ALA A 19 25.86 0.35 -5.36
N LEU A 20 25.58 -0.09 -4.12
CA LEU A 20 25.98 -1.41 -3.64
C LEU A 20 25.19 -2.54 -4.30
N VAL A 21 23.88 -2.36 -4.56
CA VAL A 21 23.06 -3.36 -5.26
C VAL A 21 23.65 -3.70 -6.62
N GLU A 22 24.09 -2.68 -7.35
CA GLU A 22 24.67 -2.83 -8.69
C GLU A 22 26.00 -3.61 -8.68
N ARG A 23 26.76 -3.51 -7.59
CA ARG A 23 28.07 -4.16 -7.42
C ARG A 23 28.00 -5.63 -7.00
N ILE A 24 26.92 -6.05 -6.33
CA ILE A 24 26.72 -7.46 -5.95
C ILE A 24 26.27 -8.22 -7.19
N PRO A 25 26.86 -9.35 -7.63
CA PRO A 25 26.35 -10.11 -8.78
C PRO A 25 24.89 -10.57 -8.62
N ALA A 26 24.16 -10.74 -9.73
CA ALA A 26 22.79 -11.24 -9.68
C ALA A 26 22.72 -12.62 -9.00
N GLY A 27 21.76 -12.80 -8.10
CA GLY A 27 21.58 -14.02 -7.33
C GLY A 27 20.97 -13.75 -5.95
N PRO A 28 20.80 -14.80 -5.13
CA PRO A 28 20.08 -14.70 -3.85
C PRO A 28 20.61 -13.62 -2.91
N LEU A 29 21.93 -13.41 -2.90
CA LEU A 29 22.56 -12.37 -2.07
C LEU A 29 22.15 -10.95 -2.50
N ARG A 30 22.06 -10.69 -3.81
CA ARG A 30 21.58 -9.39 -4.31
C ARG A 30 20.11 -9.20 -3.95
N ASP A 31 19.30 -10.24 -4.06
CA ASP A 31 17.86 -10.17 -3.77
C ASP A 31 17.60 -9.91 -2.28
N GLU A 32 18.33 -10.57 -1.39
CA GLU A 32 18.23 -10.38 0.06
C GLU A 32 18.68 -8.96 0.46
N PHE A 33 19.80 -8.50 -0.11
CA PHE A 33 20.27 -7.13 0.13
C PHE A 33 19.29 -6.08 -0.39
N THR A 34 18.73 -6.29 -1.60
CA THR A 34 17.72 -5.41 -2.19
C THR A 34 16.47 -5.36 -1.34
N THR A 35 16.04 -6.50 -0.79
CA THR A 35 14.86 -6.57 0.10
C THR A 35 15.08 -5.73 1.36
N GLY A 36 16.21 -5.92 2.06
CA GLY A 36 16.53 -5.13 3.25
C GLY A 36 16.68 -3.63 2.95
N LEU A 37 17.30 -3.29 1.83
CA LEU A 37 17.41 -1.91 1.35
C LEU A 37 16.02 -1.28 1.14
N MET A 38 15.12 -2.00 0.47
CA MET A 38 13.77 -1.54 0.19
C MET A 38 12.94 -1.35 1.47
N GLU A 39 13.06 -2.26 2.44
CA GLU A 39 12.43 -2.14 3.75
C GLU A 39 12.89 -0.86 4.48
N GLY A 40 14.21 -0.61 4.51
CA GLY A 40 14.76 0.60 5.14
C GLY A 40 14.36 1.88 4.41
N LEU A 41 14.41 1.89 3.08
CA LEU A 41 14.04 3.07 2.27
C LEU A 41 12.55 3.37 2.39
N ALA A 42 11.69 2.35 2.41
CA ALA A 42 10.26 2.55 2.58
C ALA A 42 9.91 3.24 3.92
N GLN A 43 10.73 3.07 4.96
CA GLN A 43 10.54 3.71 6.25
C GLN A 43 11.04 5.17 6.29
N THR A 44 12.13 5.48 5.59
CA THR A 44 12.86 6.75 5.75
C THR A 44 12.75 7.68 4.54
N ALA A 45 12.63 7.11 3.35
CA ALA A 45 12.59 7.80 2.06
C ALA A 45 11.69 7.03 1.06
N PRO A 46 10.37 6.92 1.32
CA PRO A 46 9.48 6.07 0.53
C PRO A 46 9.39 6.48 -0.95
N ALA A 47 9.55 7.76 -1.30
CA ALA A 47 9.61 8.23 -2.69
C ALA A 47 10.84 7.69 -3.44
N SER A 48 11.99 7.61 -2.76
CA SER A 48 13.21 7.01 -3.32
C SER A 48 13.05 5.49 -3.45
N ALA A 49 12.43 4.84 -2.46
CA ALA A 49 12.10 3.43 -2.52
C ALA A 49 11.17 3.12 -3.71
N ALA A 50 10.13 3.92 -3.91
CA ALA A 50 9.21 3.80 -5.03
C ALA A 50 9.93 3.91 -6.39
N THR A 51 10.82 4.90 -6.52
CA THR A 51 11.64 5.08 -7.73
C THR A 51 12.54 3.87 -7.98
N LEU A 52 13.17 3.32 -6.94
CA LEU A 52 13.96 2.09 -7.08
C LEU A 52 13.09 0.93 -7.55
N ALA A 53 11.95 0.71 -6.89
CA ALA A 53 11.01 -0.36 -7.25
C ALA A 53 10.60 -0.28 -8.72
N ASP A 54 10.33 0.91 -9.24
CA ASP A 54 9.92 1.10 -10.63
C ASP A 54 11.04 0.83 -11.65
N ASN A 55 12.29 1.03 -11.25
CA ASN A 55 13.46 0.73 -12.08
C ASN A 55 13.90 -0.75 -12.03
N MET A 56 13.30 -1.56 -11.15
CA MET A 56 13.60 -3.00 -11.09
C MET A 56 13.04 -3.75 -12.31
N THR A 57 13.75 -4.79 -12.72
CA THR A 57 13.26 -5.76 -13.71
C THR A 57 11.92 -6.34 -13.26
N ALA A 58 11.01 -6.52 -14.21
CA ALA A 58 9.72 -7.14 -13.94
C ALA A 58 9.89 -8.54 -13.36
N GLY A 59 9.20 -8.79 -12.24
CA GLY A 59 9.21 -10.09 -11.58
C GLY A 59 8.81 -10.01 -10.11
N PRO A 60 8.84 -11.15 -9.40
CA PRO A 60 8.37 -11.26 -8.02
C PRO A 60 9.07 -10.29 -7.06
N LEU A 61 10.38 -10.07 -7.22
CA LEU A 61 11.15 -9.18 -6.35
C LEU A 61 10.67 -7.72 -6.47
N ARG A 62 10.39 -7.25 -7.68
CA ARG A 62 9.80 -5.92 -7.89
C ARG A 62 8.42 -5.83 -7.26
N GLU A 63 7.61 -6.88 -7.39
CA GLU A 63 6.28 -6.88 -6.83
C GLU A 63 6.30 -6.79 -5.30
N GLN A 64 7.15 -7.58 -4.66
CA GLN A 64 7.38 -7.55 -3.22
C GLN A 64 7.89 -6.19 -2.76
N ALA A 65 8.85 -5.62 -3.48
CA ALA A 65 9.40 -4.31 -3.18
C ALA A 65 8.31 -3.22 -3.23
N ARG A 66 7.47 -3.22 -4.26
CA ARG A 66 6.34 -2.29 -4.37
C ARG A 66 5.34 -2.47 -3.24
N ASP A 67 4.97 -3.71 -2.92
CA ASP A 67 4.02 -4.00 -1.84
C ASP A 67 4.55 -3.48 -0.48
N ALA A 68 5.86 -3.66 -0.21
CA ALA A 68 6.51 -3.15 0.99
C ALA A 68 6.50 -1.61 1.06
N VAL A 69 6.85 -0.92 -0.03
CA VAL A 69 6.82 0.54 -0.08
C VAL A 69 5.40 1.07 0.10
N VAL A 70 4.41 0.52 -0.60
CA VAL A 70 3.01 0.97 -0.46
C VAL A 70 2.53 0.78 0.98
N GLY A 71 2.84 -0.37 1.60
CA GLY A 71 2.47 -0.67 2.98
C GLY A 71 2.94 0.41 3.95
N LEU A 72 4.23 0.77 3.89
CA LEU A 72 4.81 1.75 4.82
C LEU A 72 4.44 3.19 4.44
N TRP A 73 4.45 3.53 3.15
CA TRP A 73 4.15 4.87 2.68
C TRP A 73 2.69 5.25 2.93
N SER A 74 1.77 4.28 2.83
CA SER A 74 0.34 4.50 3.12
C SER A 74 0.08 4.97 4.55
N VAL A 75 0.90 4.52 5.51
CA VAL A 75 0.75 4.88 6.92
C VAL A 75 1.33 6.27 7.20
N THR A 76 2.40 6.68 6.52
CA THR A 76 3.05 7.97 6.78
C THR A 76 2.45 9.10 5.94
N ALA A 77 2.30 8.86 4.63
CA ALA A 77 1.92 9.84 3.62
C ALA A 77 0.99 9.18 2.56
N PRO A 78 -0.28 8.92 2.93
CA PRO A 78 -1.21 8.15 2.11
C PRO A 78 -1.55 8.81 0.77
N ARG A 79 -1.56 10.15 0.68
CA ARG A 79 -1.87 10.87 -0.56
C ARG A 79 -0.77 10.66 -1.61
N GLU A 80 0.48 10.66 -1.17
CA GLU A 80 1.65 10.43 -2.01
C GLU A 80 1.74 8.96 -2.42
N ALA A 81 1.49 8.03 -1.50
CA ALA A 81 1.37 6.61 -1.81
C ALA A 81 0.25 6.34 -2.84
N ALA A 82 -0.89 7.00 -2.67
CA ALA A 82 -2.03 6.93 -3.60
C ALA A 82 -1.69 7.44 -5.00
N ALA A 83 -0.91 8.52 -5.10
CA ALA A 83 -0.44 9.04 -6.38
C ALA A 83 0.47 8.02 -7.08
N TRP A 84 1.36 7.36 -6.33
CA TRP A 84 2.24 6.33 -6.87
C TRP A 84 1.47 5.07 -7.31
N VAL A 85 0.54 4.57 -6.51
CA VAL A 85 -0.34 3.44 -6.89
C VAL A 85 -1.17 3.75 -8.15
N GLY A 86 -1.46 5.02 -8.40
CA GLY A 86 -2.11 5.47 -9.63
C GLY A 86 -1.33 5.14 -10.92
N SER A 87 -0.02 4.94 -10.85
CA SER A 87 0.81 4.56 -12.01
C SER A 87 0.85 3.05 -12.27
N PHE A 88 0.33 2.23 -11.35
CA PHE A 88 0.44 0.78 -11.47
C PHE A 88 -0.48 0.27 -12.59
N PRO A 89 -0.03 -0.70 -13.40
CA PRO A 89 -0.89 -1.32 -14.41
C PRO A 89 -2.07 -2.06 -13.75
N PRO A 90 -3.22 -2.19 -14.43
CA PRO A 90 -4.33 -2.99 -13.93
C PRO A 90 -3.90 -4.42 -13.61
N GLY A 91 -4.37 -4.97 -12.49
CA GLY A 91 -4.09 -6.34 -12.07
C GLY A 91 -4.00 -6.50 -10.55
N GLY A 92 -3.73 -7.72 -10.10
CA GLY A 92 -3.78 -8.09 -8.68
C GLY A 92 -2.80 -7.34 -7.79
N GLN A 93 -1.64 -6.90 -8.31
CA GLN A 93 -0.74 -6.03 -7.55
C GLN A 93 -1.39 -4.67 -7.25
N ARG A 94 -1.96 -4.02 -8.28
CA ARG A 94 -2.63 -2.73 -8.12
C ARG A 94 -3.80 -2.83 -7.15
N ASP A 95 -4.59 -3.89 -7.23
CA ASP A 95 -5.72 -4.12 -6.33
C ASP A 95 -5.26 -4.24 -4.86
N ARG A 96 -4.19 -5.01 -4.62
CA ARG A 96 -3.57 -5.12 -3.29
C ARG A 96 -3.01 -3.78 -2.79
N ALA A 97 -2.35 -3.03 -3.67
CA ALA A 97 -1.79 -1.72 -3.35
C ALA A 97 -2.88 -0.69 -3.02
N VAL A 98 -3.98 -0.68 -3.78
CA VAL A 98 -5.14 0.19 -3.52
C VAL A 98 -5.73 -0.09 -2.13
N ALA A 99 -5.89 -1.37 -1.78
CA ALA A 99 -6.39 -1.77 -0.47
C ALA A 99 -5.41 -1.37 0.66
N ALA A 100 -4.10 -1.48 0.45
CA ALA A 100 -3.10 -1.05 1.43
C ALA A 100 -3.15 0.47 1.67
N VAL A 101 -3.22 1.28 0.60
CA VAL A 101 -3.38 2.73 0.70
C VAL A 101 -4.66 3.09 1.43
N ALA A 102 -5.79 2.46 1.07
CA ALA A 102 -7.07 2.70 1.73
C ALA A 102 -7.01 2.49 3.24
N ARG A 103 -6.43 1.37 3.70
CA ARG A 103 -6.28 1.08 5.13
C ARG A 103 -5.45 2.13 5.86
N GLY A 104 -4.28 2.49 5.32
CA GLY A 104 -3.42 3.52 5.92
C GLY A 104 -4.07 4.91 5.95
N TRP A 105 -4.87 5.22 4.93
CA TRP A 105 -5.53 6.52 4.82
C TRP A 105 -6.77 6.61 5.72
N VAL A 106 -7.60 5.56 5.80
CA VAL A 106 -8.80 5.52 6.65
C VAL A 106 -8.48 5.85 8.11
N ALA A 107 -7.35 5.33 8.62
CA ALA A 107 -6.91 5.59 9.98
C ALA A 107 -6.56 7.07 10.26
N LYS A 108 -6.26 7.86 9.22
CA LYS A 108 -5.87 9.27 9.34
C LYS A 108 -6.97 10.24 8.95
N ASP A 109 -7.59 9.98 7.80
CA ASP A 109 -8.61 10.81 7.20
C ASP A 109 -9.55 9.94 6.35
N PRO A 110 -10.60 9.39 6.98
CA PRO A 110 -11.51 8.49 6.30
C PRO A 110 -12.38 9.20 5.26
N GLN A 111 -12.58 10.52 5.34
CA GLN A 111 -13.31 11.22 4.29
C GLN A 111 -12.44 11.35 3.03
N ALA A 112 -11.18 11.77 3.17
CA ALA A 112 -10.27 11.86 2.03
C ALA A 112 -9.98 10.48 1.40
N ALA A 113 -9.89 9.43 2.22
CA ALA A 113 -9.74 8.06 1.74
C ALA A 113 -10.94 7.61 0.89
N LEU A 114 -12.17 7.94 1.29
CA LEU A 114 -13.38 7.69 0.50
C LEU A 114 -13.33 8.43 -0.84
N ASP A 115 -13.03 9.72 -0.80
CA ASP A 115 -12.97 10.58 -1.99
C ASP A 115 -11.94 10.07 -3.02
N TRP A 116 -10.83 9.49 -2.54
CA TRP A 116 -9.84 8.84 -3.39
C TRP A 116 -10.30 7.48 -3.91
N LEU A 117 -10.90 6.64 -3.07
CA LEU A 117 -11.40 5.32 -3.46
C LEU A 117 -12.48 5.39 -4.52
N VAL A 118 -13.40 6.36 -4.42
CA VAL A 118 -14.48 6.56 -5.40
C VAL A 118 -13.92 6.81 -6.81
N LYS A 119 -12.76 7.46 -6.92
CA LYS A 119 -12.08 7.74 -8.19
C LYS A 119 -11.31 6.54 -8.76
N GLN A 120 -11.15 5.47 -7.99
CA GLN A 120 -10.50 4.26 -8.49
C GLN A 120 -11.40 3.56 -9.53
N PRO A 121 -10.80 2.92 -10.55
CA PRO A 121 -11.52 2.05 -11.47
C PRO A 121 -12.38 1.05 -10.71
N SER A 122 -13.61 0.84 -11.18
CA SER A 122 -14.50 -0.18 -10.63
C SER A 122 -13.88 -1.57 -10.79
N GLY A 123 -14.06 -2.42 -9.80
CA GLY A 123 -13.51 -3.77 -9.79
C GLY A 123 -13.43 -4.35 -8.39
N ALA A 124 -13.08 -5.64 -8.31
CA ALA A 124 -13.05 -6.38 -7.06
C ALA A 124 -12.09 -5.76 -6.02
N GLY A 125 -10.94 -5.22 -6.45
CA GLY A 125 -10.00 -4.56 -5.55
C GLY A 125 -10.58 -3.33 -4.84
N LYS A 126 -11.28 -2.46 -5.60
CA LYS A 126 -11.96 -1.28 -5.04
C LYS A 126 -13.09 -1.68 -4.10
N ASP A 127 -13.93 -2.62 -4.51
CA ASP A 127 -15.05 -3.10 -3.69
C ASP A 127 -14.56 -3.72 -2.38
N ALA A 128 -13.49 -4.52 -2.42
CA ALA A 128 -12.88 -5.10 -1.24
C ALA A 128 -12.27 -4.03 -0.32
N ALA A 129 -11.60 -3.01 -0.88
CA ALA A 129 -11.06 -1.91 -0.09
C ALA A 129 -12.16 -1.08 0.59
N LEU A 130 -13.27 -0.81 -0.11
CA LEU A 130 -14.43 -0.12 0.46
C LEU A 130 -15.09 -0.91 1.59
N ALA A 131 -15.28 -2.23 1.40
CA ALA A 131 -15.86 -3.10 2.42
C ALA A 131 -14.98 -3.18 3.68
N ALA A 132 -13.66 -3.37 3.51
CA ALA A 132 -12.72 -3.42 4.62
C ALA A 132 -12.69 -2.10 5.40
N ALA A 133 -12.64 -0.97 4.69
CA ALA A 133 -12.67 0.36 5.31
C ALA A 133 -13.99 0.62 6.07
N ALA A 134 -15.14 0.21 5.51
CA ALA A 134 -16.42 0.33 6.19
C ALA A 134 -16.46 -0.47 7.51
N SER A 135 -15.91 -1.69 7.50
CA SER A 135 -15.82 -2.55 8.68
C SER A 135 -14.92 -1.91 9.76
N GLU A 136 -13.77 -1.35 9.37
CA GLU A 136 -12.86 -0.65 10.28
C GLU A 136 -13.48 0.63 10.88
N LEU A 137 -14.20 1.41 10.07
CA LEU A 137 -14.92 2.60 10.52
C LEU A 137 -16.06 2.28 11.48
N SER A 138 -16.72 1.14 11.31
CA SER A 138 -17.79 0.72 12.20
C SER A 138 -17.27 0.17 13.52
N SER A 139 -16.24 -0.67 13.50
CA SER A 139 -15.75 -1.39 14.68
C SER A 139 -14.65 -0.66 15.44
N GLY A 140 -13.75 0.04 14.74
CA GLY A 140 -12.57 0.68 15.30
C GLY A 140 -12.78 2.14 15.69
N TYR A 141 -13.42 2.92 14.80
CA TYR A 141 -13.53 4.39 14.97
C TYR A 141 -14.92 4.87 15.41
N ALA A 142 -15.91 3.97 15.52
CA ALA A 142 -17.31 4.30 15.84
C ALA A 142 -17.88 5.41 14.92
N MET A 143 -17.62 5.31 13.61
CA MET A 143 -18.11 6.22 12.57
C MET A 143 -19.14 5.52 11.65
N PRO A 144 -20.32 5.12 12.15
CA PRO A 144 -21.25 4.26 11.43
C PRO A 144 -21.94 4.92 10.22
N GLU A 145 -22.02 6.26 10.19
CA GLU A 145 -22.55 7.00 9.03
C GLU A 145 -21.55 7.02 7.88
N LEU A 146 -20.28 7.29 8.18
CA LEU A 146 -19.22 7.26 7.18
C LEU A 146 -18.99 5.83 6.67
N ALA A 147 -19.02 4.82 7.55
CA ALA A 147 -19.00 3.42 7.16
C ALA A 147 -20.12 3.08 6.15
N ALA A 148 -21.34 3.57 6.37
CA ALA A 148 -22.44 3.38 5.42
C ALA A 148 -22.19 4.08 4.07
N ALA A 149 -21.56 5.26 4.07
CA ALA A 149 -21.16 5.94 2.84
C ALA A 149 -20.13 5.13 2.03
N TYR A 150 -19.18 4.47 2.69
CA TYR A 150 -18.26 3.52 2.05
C TYR A 150 -19.00 2.34 1.41
N VAL A 151 -19.91 1.71 2.15
CA VAL A 151 -20.72 0.59 1.65
C VAL A 151 -21.52 1.01 0.40
N ALA A 152 -22.08 2.21 0.39
CA ALA A 152 -22.87 2.71 -0.75
C ALA A 152 -22.06 2.81 -2.06
N GLN A 153 -20.72 2.91 -1.99
CA GLN A 153 -19.85 2.97 -3.16
C GLN A 153 -19.44 1.59 -3.70
N ILE A 154 -19.73 0.51 -2.98
CA ILE A 154 -19.39 -0.86 -3.41
C ILE A 154 -20.26 -1.21 -4.63
N THR A 155 -19.65 -1.58 -5.74
CA THR A 155 -20.37 -1.84 -7.00
C THR A 155 -21.03 -3.22 -7.02
N SER A 156 -20.36 -4.25 -6.53
CA SER A 156 -20.93 -5.60 -6.36
C SER A 156 -22.10 -5.60 -5.35
N THR A 157 -23.27 -6.04 -5.80
CA THR A 157 -24.47 -6.19 -4.95
C THR A 157 -24.20 -7.12 -3.77
N ASP A 158 -23.61 -8.29 -4.01
CA ASP A 158 -23.35 -9.28 -2.97
C ASP A 158 -22.34 -8.77 -1.93
N ALA A 159 -21.27 -8.09 -2.38
CA ALA A 159 -20.32 -7.48 -1.47
C ALA A 159 -20.96 -6.34 -0.65
N ARG A 160 -21.80 -5.53 -1.28
CA ARG A 160 -22.51 -4.42 -0.63
C ARG A 160 -23.46 -4.91 0.45
N VAL A 161 -24.26 -5.95 0.16
CA VAL A 161 -25.22 -6.53 1.11
C VAL A 161 -24.48 -7.09 2.33
N ARG A 162 -23.38 -7.83 2.11
CA ARG A 162 -22.56 -8.36 3.22
C ARG A 162 -21.97 -7.25 4.08
N ALA A 163 -21.31 -6.27 3.47
CA ALA A 163 -20.72 -5.15 4.20
C ALA A 163 -21.77 -4.32 4.96
N ALA A 164 -22.95 -4.10 4.38
CA ALA A 164 -24.05 -3.42 5.06
C ALA A 164 -24.52 -4.17 6.32
N ALA A 165 -24.60 -5.50 6.26
CA ALA A 165 -24.99 -6.32 7.39
C ALA A 165 -23.94 -6.26 8.52
N GLU A 166 -22.65 -6.33 8.17
CA GLU A 166 -21.53 -6.21 9.13
C GLU A 166 -21.53 -4.84 9.84
N VAL A 167 -21.63 -3.75 9.08
CA VAL A 167 -21.68 -2.38 9.65
C VAL A 167 -22.90 -2.21 10.55
N LYS A 168 -24.04 -2.83 10.23
CA LYS A 168 -25.23 -2.78 11.08
C LYS A 168 -25.03 -3.55 12.39
N ALA A 169 -24.34 -4.69 12.35
CA ALA A 169 -24.11 -5.53 13.52
C ALA A 169 -23.10 -4.95 14.53
N ALA A 170 -22.24 -4.03 14.08
CA ALA A 170 -21.25 -3.35 14.91
C ALA A 170 -21.78 -2.07 15.60
N ARG A 171 -23.07 -1.74 15.44
CA ARG A 171 -23.76 -0.64 16.14
C ARG A 171 -24.41 -1.13 17.43
#